data_AF-K2B5F7-F1
#
_entry.id   AF-K2B5F7-F1
#
_cell.length_a   1.000
_cell.length_b   1.000
_cell.length_c   1.000
_cell.angle_alpha   90.00
_cell.angle_beta   90.00
_cell.angle_gamma   90.00
#
_symmetry.space_group_name_H-M   'P 1'
#
loop_
_entity.id
_entity.type
_entity.pdbx_description
1 polymer ?
#
loop_
_entity_poly.entity_id
_entity_poly.type
_entity_poly.pdbx_seq_one_letter_code
_entity_poly.pdbx_strand_id
1 'polypeptide(L)' 'IAIVPMQDIIAIDNAGRMNTPGTFGDRNWSYRIKAGELKMIDAIRIKRYCRLFGR' A
#
# COMPACT_ATOMS: atom_id res chain seq x y z
N ILE A 1 -0.21 -14.07 11.49
CA ILE A 1 -0.68 -12.72 11.09
C ILE A 1 0.26 -12.21 10.02
N ALA A 2 -0.27 -11.67 8.93
CA ALA A 2 0.51 -11.02 7.87
C ALA A 2 -0.11 -9.63 7.63
N ILE A 3 0.72 -8.59 7.55
CA ILE A 3 0.29 -7.21 7.35
C ILE A 3 1.04 -6.69 6.13
N VAL A 4 0.30 -6.08 5.20
CA VAL A 4 0.85 -5.55 3.95
C VAL A 4 0.50 -4.06 3.89
N PRO A 5 1.48 -3.17 3.62
CA PRO A 5 1.21 -1.76 3.35
C PRO A 5 0.23 -1.57 2.19
N MET A 6 -0.61 -0.54 2.27
CA MET A 6 -1.56 -0.22 1.20
C MET A 6 -0.85 0.12 -0.12
N GLN A 7 0.35 0.71 -0.05
CA GLN A 7 1.17 1.07 -1.20
C GLN A 7 1.59 -0.14 -2.03
N ASP A 8 1.89 -1.26 -1.37
CA ASP A 8 2.26 -2.51 -2.05
C ASP A 8 1.04 -3.13 -2.73
N ILE A 9 -0.15 -2.99 -2.14
CA ILE A 9 -1.42 -3.47 -2.71
C ILE A 9 -1.73 -2.79 -4.05
N ILE A 10 -1.53 -1.48 -4.13
CA ILE A 10 -1.76 -0.69 -5.35
C ILE A 10 -0.50 -0.59 -6.24
N ALA A 11 0.57 -1.30 -5.88
CA ALA A 11 1.82 -1.43 -6.63
C ALA A 11 2.46 -0.09 -7.06
N ILE A 12 2.54 0.87 -6.13
CA ILE A 12 3.27 2.13 -6.36
C ILE A 12 4.71 2.04 -5.86
N ASP A 13 5.58 2.83 -6.47
CA ASP A 13 7.01 2.86 -6.16
C ASP A 13 7.33 3.77 -4.96
N ASN A 14 8.55 4.32 -4.91
CA ASN A 14 9.01 5.21 -3.86
C ASN A 14 8.15 6.48 -3.69
N ALA A 15 7.31 6.84 -4.67
CA ALA A 15 6.32 7.91 -4.51
C ALA A 15 5.31 7.63 -3.38
N GLY A 16 5.12 6.36 -3.01
CA GLY A 16 4.26 5.93 -1.90
C GLY A 16 4.93 5.93 -0.53
N ARG A 17 6.22 6.23 -0.43
CA ARG A 17 6.98 6.08 0.82
C ARG A 17 6.41 6.99 1.91
N MET A 18 5.90 6.39 2.98
CA MET A 18 5.28 7.15 4.08
C MET A 18 6.31 7.92 4.91
N ASN A 19 7.51 7.36 5.13
CA ASN A 19 8.53 8.01 5.95
C ASN A 19 9.95 7.63 5.53
N THR A 20 10.86 8.60 5.59
CA THR A 20 12.31 8.43 5.46
C THR A 20 12.98 8.91 6.75
N PRO A 21 13.32 7.99 7.69
CA PRO A 21 13.92 8.36 8.97
C PRO A 21 15.18 9.22 8.81
N GLY A 22 15.40 10.15 9.74
CA GLY A 22 16.57 11.05 9.71
C GLY A 22 16.46 12.19 8.69
N THR A 23 15.28 12.40 8.10
CA THR A 23 15.03 13.52 7.18
C THR A 23 13.96 14.47 7.73
N PHE A 24 14.11 15.75 7.41
CA PHE A 24 13.15 16.81 7.75
C PHE A 24 12.38 17.27 6.50
N GLY A 25 11.18 17.81 6.71
CA GLY A 25 10.36 18.44 5.67
C GLY A 25 9.06 17.69 5.34
N ASP A 26 8.25 18.31 4.47
CA ASP A 26 6.84 17.96 4.22
C ASP A 26 6.63 16.67 3.40
N ARG A 27 7.71 15.98 3.05
CA ARG A 27 7.65 14.72 2.27
C ARG A 27 7.33 13.50 3.12
N ASN A 28 7.61 13.55 4.42
CA ASN A 28 7.23 12.46 5.33
C ASN A 28 5.78 12.65 5.77
N TRP A 29 5.08 11.53 6.00
CA TRP A 29 3.71 11.47 6.51
C TRP A 29 2.66 12.18 5.64
N SER A 30 3.01 12.49 4.39
CA SER A 30 2.16 13.26 3.47
C SER A 30 1.54 12.42 2.35
N TYR A 31 1.96 11.16 2.20
CA TYR A 31 1.37 10.26 1.21
C TYR A 31 -0.11 10.03 1.48
N ARG A 32 -0.92 10.16 0.42
CA ARG A 32 -2.35 9.83 0.41
C ARG A 32 -2.69 9.14 -0.88
N ILE A 33 -3.48 8.08 -0.79
CA ILE A 33 -4.06 7.44 -1.97
C ILE A 33 -4.95 8.42 -2.72
N LYS A 34 -4.87 8.43 -4.05
CA LYS A 34 -5.72 9.25 -4.91
C LYS A 34 -6.98 8.48 -5.29
N ALA A 35 -8.01 9.23 -5.65
CA ALA A 35 -9.24 8.64 -6.17
C ALA A 35 -8.93 7.78 -7.41
N GLY A 36 -9.41 6.54 -7.43
CA GLY A 36 -9.23 5.60 -8.54
C GLY A 36 -7.94 4.79 -8.54
N GLU A 37 -7.01 5.03 -7.61
CA GLU A 37 -5.79 4.22 -7.50
C GLU A 37 -6.06 2.82 -6.92
N LEU A 38 -6.97 2.71 -5.94
CA LEU A 38 -7.46 1.43 -5.47
C LEU A 38 -8.51 0.87 -6.43
N LYS A 39 -8.19 -0.24 -7.10
CA LYS A 39 -9.06 -0.87 -8.08
C LYS A 39 -9.70 -2.11 -7.48
N MET A 40 -10.86 -2.50 -8.00
CA MET A 40 -11.55 -3.72 -7.57
C MET A 40 -10.68 -4.98 -7.73
N ILE A 41 -9.80 -5.00 -8.73
CA ILE A 41 -8.88 -6.12 -8.97
C ILE A 41 -7.90 -6.33 -7.80
N ASP A 42 -7.50 -5.27 -7.11
CA ASP A 42 -6.55 -5.35 -6.00
C ASP A 42 -7.20 -6.09 -4.82
N ALA A 43 -8.45 -5.76 -4.50
CA ALA A 43 -9.25 -6.47 -3.49
C ALA A 43 -9.48 -7.95 -3.85
N ILE A 44 -9.80 -8.24 -5.12
CA ILE A 44 -9.98 -9.62 -5.61
C ILE A 44 -8.70 -10.43 -5.45
N ARG A 45 -7.53 -9.85 -5.77
CA ARG A 45 -6.22 -10.50 -5.64
C ARG A 45 -5.88 -10.82 -4.19
N ILE A 46 -6.01 -9.85 -3.28
CA ILE A 46 -5.75 -10.08 -1.85
C ILE A 46 -6.67 -11.16 -1.31
N LYS A 47 -7.98 -11.10 -1.62
CA LYS A 47 -8.94 -12.12 -1.19
C LYS A 47 -8.55 -13.51 -1.68
N ARG A 48 -8.05 -13.63 -2.91
CA ARG A 48 -7.54 -14.90 -3.44
C ARG A 48 -6.33 -15.38 -2.65
N TYR A 49 -5.38 -14.51 -2.31
CA TYR A 49 -4.20 -14.89 -1.52
C TYR A 49 -4.55 -15.30 -0.10
N CYS A 50 -5.43 -14.57 0.59
CA CYS A 50 -5.95 -14.96 1.90
C CYS A 50 -6.54 -16.38 1.86
N ARG A 51 -7.38 -16.68 0.86
CA ARG A 51 -7.95 -18.03 0.67
C ARG A 51 -6.88 -19.09 0.38
N LEU A 52 -5.95 -18.80 -0.54
CA LEU A 52 -4.92 -19.76 -0.96
C LEU A 52 -3.98 -20.13 0.17
N PHE A 53 -3.64 -19.17 1.04
CA PHE A 53 -2.66 -19.36 2.12
C PHE A 53 -3.29 -19.53 3.51
N GLY A 54 -4.61 -19.67 3.60
CA GLY A 54 -5.32 -19.89 4.87
C GLY A 54 -5.15 -18.76 5.89
N ARG A 55 -5.24 -17.50 5.42
CA ARG A 55 -5.09 -16.29 6.25
C ARG A 55 -6.34 -15.43 6.23
#